data_AF-A0A9X1R838-F1
#
_entry.id   AF-A0A9X1R838-F1
#
_cell.length_a   1.000
_cell.length_b   1.000
_cell.length_c   1.000
_cell.angle_alpha   90.00
_cell.angle_beta   90.00
_cell.angle_gamma   90.00
#
_symmetry.space_group_name_H-M   'P 1'
#
loop_
_entity.id
_entity.type
_entity.pdbx_description
1 polymer ?
#
loop_
_entity_poly.entity_id
_entity_poly.type
_entity_poly.pdbx_seq_one_letter_code
_entity_poly.pdbx_strand_id
1 'polypeptide(L)' 'MPSLSQWLGELRGQFDHFPTWRTSQQSVWDIRKRFQWCQVAIWADDLPPDAPEYGDLELYLASQNAGQKLSVPGIRH' A
#
# COMPACT_ATOMS: atom_id res chain seq x y z
N MET A 1 10.51 -15.56 4.86
CA MET A 1 9.92 -16.09 3.61
C MET A 1 8.52 -15.51 3.52
N PRO A 2 8.16 -14.73 2.48
CA PRO A 2 6.80 -14.21 2.33
C PRO A 2 5.81 -15.38 2.27
N SER A 3 4.68 -15.26 2.96
CA SER A 3 3.67 -16.32 3.01
C SER A 3 2.93 -16.41 1.68
N LEU A 4 2.36 -17.57 1.33
CA LEU A 4 1.58 -17.77 0.10
C LEU A 4 0.41 -16.75 -0.02
N SER A 5 -0.13 -16.31 1.12
CA SER A 5 -1.16 -15.26 1.20
C SER A 5 -0.65 -13.87 0.76
N GLN A 6 0.66 -13.62 0.79
CA GLN A 6 1.27 -12.38 0.32
C GLN A 6 1.36 -12.31 -1.23
N TRP A 7 1.27 -13.46 -1.92
CA TRP A 7 1.30 -13.54 -3.38
C TRP A 7 -0.08 -13.69 -4.03
N LEU A 8 -1.07 -14.19 -3.29
CA LEU A 8 -2.44 -14.44 -3.77
C LEU A 8 -3.51 -13.68 -2.98
N GLY A 9 -3.11 -12.64 -2.23
CA GLY A 9 -4.04 -11.84 -1.44
C GLY A 9 -5.02 -11.06 -2.33
N GLU A 10 -6.28 -10.98 -1.91
CA GLU A 10 -7.28 -10.17 -2.60
C GLU A 10 -6.95 -8.68 -2.48
N LEU A 11 -7.05 -7.94 -3.59
CA LEU A 11 -6.75 -6.49 -3.66
C LEU A 11 -7.81 -5.66 -2.93
N ARG A 12 -9.01 -6.21 -2.75
CA ARG A 12 -10.15 -5.57 -2.07
C ARG A 12 -9.95 -5.63 -0.55
N GLY A 13 -10.13 -4.50 0.14
CA GLY A 13 -9.82 -4.33 1.57
C GLY A 13 -8.38 -3.90 1.85
N GLN A 14 -7.55 -3.69 0.82
CA GLN A 14 -6.14 -3.34 1.00
C GLN A 14 -5.88 -1.82 0.94
N PHE A 15 -6.86 -1.04 0.49
CA PHE A 15 -6.70 0.42 0.31
C PHE A 15 -7.47 1.25 1.34
N ASP A 16 -8.59 0.73 1.83
CA ASP A 16 -9.59 1.41 2.67
C ASP A 16 -9.06 2.02 3.97
N HIS A 17 -7.89 1.56 4.43
CA HIS A 17 -7.26 1.95 5.70
C HIS A 17 -6.05 2.87 5.52
N PHE A 18 -5.75 3.30 4.29
CA PHE A 18 -4.69 4.27 4.02
C PHE A 18 -5.25 5.71 4.01
N PRO A 19 -4.49 6.70 4.53
CA PRO A 19 -3.21 6.59 5.24
C PRO A 19 -3.29 5.83 6.58
N THR A 20 -2.20 5.17 6.96
CA THR A 20 -2.12 4.27 8.13
C THR A 20 -0.97 4.65 9.06
N TRP A 21 -1.20 4.57 10.37
CA TRP A 21 -0.15 4.67 11.38
C TRP A 21 0.58 3.33 11.52
N ARG A 22 1.89 3.32 11.27
CA ARG A 22 2.74 2.13 11.48
C ARG A 22 3.46 2.19 12.81
N THR A 23 3.22 1.21 13.67
CA THR A 23 3.84 1.15 15.00
C THR A 23 5.34 0.86 14.95
N SER A 24 5.81 0.09 13.95
CA SER A 24 7.24 -0.19 13.75
C SER A 24 8.06 1.07 13.48
N GLN A 25 7.53 1.98 12.67
CA GLN A 25 8.23 3.19 12.22
C GLN A 25 7.78 4.46 12.94
N GLN A 26 6.82 4.36 13.87
CA GLN A 26 6.21 5.48 14.60
C GLN A 26 5.86 6.66 13.67
N SER A 27 5.31 6.35 12.50
CA SER A 27 5.00 7.34 11.46
C SER A 27 3.76 6.95 10.66
N VAL A 28 3.08 7.96 10.13
CA VAL A 28 1.99 7.77 9.16
C VAL A 28 2.57 7.46 7.79
N TRP A 29 2.03 6.43 7.15
CA TRP A 29 2.36 6.02 5.79
C TRP A 29 1.14 6.16 4.91
N ASP A 30 1.29 6.85 3.79
CA ASP A 30 0.35 6.78 2.67
C ASP A 30 0.61 5.52 1.81
N ILE A 31 -0.22 5.33 0.79
CA ILE A 31 -0.12 4.19 -0.11
C ILE A 31 1.13 4.24 -1.00
N ARG A 32 1.62 5.43 -1.38
CA ARG A 32 2.79 5.58 -2.27
C ARG A 32 4.07 5.18 -1.56
N LYS A 33 4.22 5.60 -0.31
CA LYS A 33 5.30 5.14 0.57
C LYS A 33 5.24 3.63 0.78
N ARG A 34 4.03 3.05 0.84
CA ARG A 34 3.88 1.59 0.89
C ARG A 34 4.35 0.92 -0.41
N PHE A 35 4.04 1.49 -1.58
CA PHE A 35 4.53 0.96 -2.86
C PHE A 35 6.05 0.96 -2.95
N GLN A 36 6.71 2.07 -2.60
CA GLN A 36 8.17 2.14 -2.51
C GLN A 36 8.74 1.01 -1.64
N TRP A 37 8.17 0.82 -0.45
CA TRP A 37 8.62 -0.24 0.45
C TRP A 37 8.37 -1.66 -0.08
N CYS A 38 7.26 -1.87 -0.79
CA CYS A 38 6.96 -3.15 -1.43
C CYS A 38 7.96 -3.48 -2.55
N GLN A 39 8.48 -2.48 -3.27
CA GLN A 39 9.49 -2.70 -4.32
C GLN A 39 10.81 -3.26 -3.78
N VAL A 40 11.23 -2.79 -2.60
CA VAL A 40 12.41 -3.33 -1.90
C VAL A 40 12.28 -4.84 -1.68
N ALA A 41 11.08 -5.34 -1.37
CA ALA A 41 10.86 -6.76 -1.11
C ALA A 41 10.93 -7.65 -2.36
N ILE A 42 10.73 -7.06 -3.55
CA ILE A 42 10.83 -7.76 -4.85
C ILE A 42 12.12 -7.44 -5.60
N TRP A 43 13.06 -6.74 -4.96
CA TRP A 43 14.35 -6.35 -5.56
C TRP A 43 14.19 -5.53 -6.85
N ALA A 44 13.15 -4.70 -6.91
CA ALA A 44 12.95 -3.75 -8.00
C ALA A 44 13.76 -2.47 -7.77
N ASP A 45 14.03 -1.76 -8.86
CA ASP A 45 14.65 -0.44 -8.81
C ASP A 45 13.73 0.57 -8.12
N ASP A 46 14.30 1.46 -7.31
CA ASP A 46 13.53 2.46 -6.57
C ASP A 46 13.14 3.62 -7.49
N LEU A 47 11.84 3.91 -7.58
CA LEU A 47 11.33 5.06 -8.32
C LEU A 47 11.19 6.28 -7.38
N PRO A 48 11.42 7.51 -7.89
CA PRO A 48 11.32 8.70 -7.07
C PRO A 48 9.90 8.87 -6.47
N PRO A 49 9.74 9.50 -5.29
CA PRO A 49 8.44 9.50 -4.60
C PRO A 49 7.26 10.11 -5.35
N ASP A 50 7.54 10.99 -6.31
CA ASP A 50 6.59 11.68 -7.18
C ASP A 50 6.45 11.02 -8.56
N ALA A 51 7.05 9.84 -8.77
CA ALA A 51 6.94 9.08 -10.01
C ALA A 51 5.46 8.85 -10.39
N PRO A 52 5.07 9.13 -11.65
CA PRO A 52 3.68 9.00 -12.11
C PRO A 52 3.16 7.56 -11.99
N GLU A 53 4.04 6.57 -12.09
CA GLU A 53 3.71 5.15 -11.98
C GLU A 53 3.06 4.80 -10.63
N TYR A 54 3.47 5.46 -9.54
CA TYR A 54 2.81 5.26 -8.24
C TYR A 54 1.39 5.84 -8.21
N GLY A 55 1.14 6.90 -8.97
CA GLY A 55 -0.21 7.46 -9.14
C GLY A 55 -1.12 6.49 -9.90
N ASP A 56 -0.60 5.85 -10.94
CA ASP A 56 -1.36 4.84 -11.71
C ASP A 56 -1.68 3.61 -10.86
N LEU A 57 -0.73 3.12 -10.06
CA LEU A 57 -0.94 2.02 -9.12
C LEU A 57 -1.95 2.38 -8.03
N GLU A 58 -1.88 3.61 -7.50
CA GLU A 58 -2.84 4.13 -6.51
C GLU A 58 -4.25 4.16 -7.10
N LEU A 59 -4.41 4.71 -8.31
CA LEU A 59 -5.69 4.77 -9.00
C LEU A 59 -6.28 3.38 -9.25
N TYR A 60 -5.46 2.44 -9.74
CA TYR A 60 -5.88 1.06 -9.96
C TYR A 60 -6.33 0.39 -8.65
N LEU A 61 -5.53 0.50 -7.59
CA LEU A 61 -5.87 -0.14 -6.32
C LEU A 61 -7.12 0.50 -5.70
N ALA A 62 -7.26 1.82 -5.77
CA ALA A 62 -8.47 2.52 -5.34
C ALA A 62 -9.71 2.06 -6.11
N SER A 63 -9.61 1.83 -7.42
CA SER A 63 -10.74 1.35 -8.23
C SER A 63 -11.18 -0.06 -7.83
N GLN A 64 -10.24 -0.94 -7.46
CA GLN A 64 -10.56 -2.29 -6.95
C GLN A 64 -11.26 -2.25 -5.58
N ASN A 65 -11.08 -1.16 -4.83
CA ASN A 65 -11.64 -0.95 -3.50
C ASN A 65 -12.88 -0.03 -3.50
N ALA A 66 -13.41 0.29 -4.69
CA ALA A 66 -14.60 1.13 -4.82
C ALA A 66 -15.80 0.56 -4.04
N GLY A 67 -16.50 1.44 -3.33
CA GLY A 67 -17.66 1.10 -2.50
C GLY A 67 -17.32 0.50 -1.13
N GLN A 68 -16.04 0.35 -0.77
CA GLN A 68 -15.66 0.02 0.59
C GLN A 68 -15.78 1.22 1.53
N LYS A 69 -16.06 0.94 2.81
CA LYS A 69 -16.08 1.96 3.84
C LYS A 69 -14.64 2.32 4.22
N LEU A 70 -14.28 3.58 4.09
CA LEU A 70 -12.99 4.08 4.54
C LEU A 70 -12.85 3.92 6.06
N SER A 71 -11.73 3.34 6.49
CA SER A 71 -11.37 3.06 7.88
C SER A 71 -10.03 3.72 8.19
N VAL A 72 -10.02 5.05 8.10
CA VAL A 72 -8.81 5.88 8.09
C VAL A 72 -8.78 6.79 9.33
N PRO A 73 -7.64 6.90 10.04
CA PRO A 73 -6.38 6.21 9.79
C PRO A 73 -6.40 4.75 10.24
N GLY A 74 -5.89 3.86 9.40
CA GLY A 74 -5.59 2.49 9.83
C GLY A 74 -4.49 2.48 10.90
N ILE A 75 -4.49 1.48 11.77
CA ILE A 75 -3.36 1.18 12.66
C ILE A 75 -2.81 -0.18 12.26
N ARG A 76 -1.53 -0.25 11.92
CA ARG A 76 -0.83 -1.48 11.49
C ARG A 76 0.56 -1.56 12.10
N HIS A 77 1.15 -2.76 12.07
CA HIS A 77 2.52 -2.95 12.50
C HIS A 77 3.51 -2.35 11.51
#